data_AF-A0A966NPW9-F1
#
_entry.id   AF-A0A966NPW9-F1
#
_cell.length_a   1.000
_cell.length_b   1.000
_cell.length_c   1.000
_cell.angle_alpha   90.00
_cell.angle_beta   90.00
_cell.angle_gamma   90.00
#
_symmetry.space_group_name_H-M   'P 1'
#
loop_
_entity.id
_entity.type
_entity.pdbx_description
1 polymer ?
#
loop_
_entity_poly.entity_id
_entity_poly.type
_entity_poly.pdbx_seq_one_letter_code
_entity_poly.pdbx_strand_id
1 'polypeptide(L)'
;ENIKGLRPTAIFTGLALMAVLTSLIARATTGRSVVGLEEANFEGNVQGLARLLFRDYVWAFEVISALLITAALGAMVLAHTEKSPEARLSQRVRSMARFRGASIGTAAGLPGSGVFARHNAVDVPALLPDGKPSDLSISTVLSQRGDVQETKSYALEGLPKIDEEDSK
;
A
#
# COMPACT_ATOMS: atom_id res chain seq x y z
N GLU A 1 19.38 -9.53 -0.85
CA GLU A 1 18.84 -8.21 -0.49
C GLU A 1 17.42 -8.11 -1.02
N ASN A 2 16.48 -7.54 -0.26
CA ASN A 2 15.11 -7.34 -0.74
C ASN A 2 14.98 -6.14 -1.70
N ILE A 3 15.95 -5.22 -1.68
CA ILE A 3 16.07 -4.08 -2.58
C ILE A 3 17.45 -4.15 -3.22
N LYS A 4 17.52 -4.23 -4.56
CA LYS A 4 18.80 -4.32 -5.29
C LYS A 4 19.63 -3.07 -5.04
N GLY A 5 20.88 -3.23 -4.63
CA GLY A 5 21.84 -2.13 -4.46
C GLY A 5 21.77 -1.39 -3.11
N LEU A 6 20.95 -1.86 -2.16
CA LEU A 6 20.80 -1.20 -0.86
C LEU A 6 22.05 -1.29 0.03
N ARG A 7 22.73 -2.43 0.06
CA ARG A 7 23.97 -2.63 0.83
C ARG A 7 25.11 -1.75 0.35
N PRO A 8 25.50 -1.73 -0.93
CA PRO A 8 26.61 -0.87 -1.37
C PRO A 8 26.29 0.61 -1.19
N THR A 9 25.05 1.04 -1.43
CA THR A 9 24.63 2.43 -1.19
C THR A 9 24.67 2.79 0.30
N ALA A 10 24.11 1.95 1.18
CA ALA A 10 24.15 2.19 2.63
C ALA A 10 25.58 2.25 3.19
N ILE A 11 26.46 1.36 2.73
CA ILE A 11 27.88 1.36 3.13
C ILE A 11 28.56 2.65 2.67
N PHE A 12 28.39 3.03 1.40
CA PHE A 12 28.97 4.25 0.86
C PHE A 12 28.48 5.49 1.61
N THR A 13 27.17 5.64 1.82
CA THR A 13 26.60 6.78 2.54
C THR A 13 27.07 6.82 4.00
N GLY A 14 27.15 5.66 4.67
CA GLY A 14 27.66 5.57 6.03
C GLY A 14 29.14 6.00 6.15
N LEU A 15 29.99 5.55 5.22
CA LEU A 15 31.40 5.95 5.18
C LEU A 15 31.57 7.43 4.84
N ALA A 16 30.79 7.95 3.89
CA ALA A 16 30.81 9.37 3.54
C ALA A 16 30.41 10.25 4.74
N LEU A 17 29.34 9.88 5.45
CA LEU A 17 28.89 10.60 6.64
C LEU A 17 29.95 10.55 7.75
N MET A 18 30.56 9.38 8.00
CA MET A 18 31.64 9.23 8.97
C MET A 18 32.84 10.11 8.64
N ALA A 19 33.26 10.13 7.38
CA ALA A 19 34.37 10.96 6.93
C ALA A 19 34.07 12.45 7.10
N VAL A 20 32.86 12.90 6.77
CA VAL A 20 32.41 14.29 6.95
C VAL A 20 32.43 14.67 8.43
N LEU A 21 31.84 13.85 9.31
CA LEU A 21 31.82 14.11 10.76
C LEU A 21 33.23 14.18 11.34
N THR A 22 34.10 13.25 10.94
CA THR A 22 35.50 13.22 11.38
C THR A 22 36.25 14.46 10.91
N SER A 23 36.04 14.89 9.67
CA SER A 23 36.64 16.10 9.12
C SER A 23 36.18 17.37 9.86
N LEU A 24 34.89 17.46 10.17
CA LEU A 24 34.31 18.57 10.96
C LEU A 24 34.96 18.67 12.34
N ILE A 25 35.08 17.53 13.04
CA ILE A 25 35.72 17.47 14.36
C ILE A 25 37.22 17.81 14.25
N ALA A 26 37.93 17.25 13.27
CA ALA A 26 39.36 17.49 13.08
C ALA A 26 39.67 18.95 12.73
N ARG A 27 38.75 19.64 12.03
CA ARG A 27 38.86 21.07 11.71
C ARG A 27 38.30 21.99 12.79
N ALA A 28 37.74 21.45 13.87
CA ALA A 28 37.22 22.27 14.96
C ALA A 28 38.37 23.02 15.62
N THR A 29 38.35 24.36 15.50
CA THR A 29 39.33 25.22 16.16
C THR A 29 38.85 25.57 17.56
N THR A 30 39.60 25.19 18.59
CA THR A 30 39.36 25.59 19.98
C THR A 30 40.34 26.69 20.38
N GLY A 31 39.93 27.64 21.22
CA GLY A 31 40.84 28.63 21.83
C GLY A 31 40.97 29.99 21.13
N ARG A 32 40.07 30.33 20.19
CA ARG A 32 39.95 31.73 19.74
C ARG A 32 39.32 32.57 20.85
N SER A 33 39.86 33.77 21.11
CA SER A 33 39.18 34.74 21.97
C SER A 33 37.86 35.16 21.31
N VAL A 34 36.75 34.89 21.99
CA VAL A 34 35.41 35.23 21.48
C VAL A 34 35.07 36.63 21.96
N VAL A 35 35.04 37.59 21.04
CA VAL A 35 34.72 38.99 21.34
C VAL A 35 33.22 39.19 21.36
N GLY A 36 32.69 39.89 22.38
CA GLY A 36 31.27 40.22 22.52
C GLY A 36 30.37 39.10 23.10
N LEU A 37 30.93 37.91 23.34
CA LEU A 37 30.17 36.77 23.90
C LEU A 37 29.84 36.95 25.39
N GLU A 38 30.72 37.58 26.17
CA GLU A 38 30.46 37.89 27.59
C GLU A 38 29.29 38.86 27.74
N GLU A 39 29.28 39.94 26.96
CA GLU A 39 28.23 40.95 26.99
C GLU A 39 26.89 40.39 26.51
N ALA A 40 26.90 39.60 25.42
CA ALA A 40 25.70 38.92 24.93
C ALA A 40 25.12 37.88 25.93
N ASN A 41 25.96 37.31 26.81
CA ASN A 41 25.56 36.32 27.80
C ASN A 41 25.45 36.87 29.23
N PHE A 42 25.48 38.20 29.42
CA PHE A 42 25.53 38.81 30.75
C PHE A 42 24.36 38.38 31.66
N GLU A 43 23.15 38.24 31.09
CA GLU A 43 21.96 37.76 31.81
C GLU A 43 21.81 36.23 31.82
N GLY A 44 22.74 35.51 31.18
CA GLY A 44 22.72 34.07 30.96
C GLY A 44 22.23 33.66 29.57
N ASN A 45 22.95 32.74 28.95
CA ASN A 45 22.68 32.27 27.58
C ASN A 45 21.26 31.70 27.43
N VAL A 46 20.83 30.88 28.39
CA VAL A 46 19.49 30.25 28.37
C VAL A 46 18.38 31.30 28.49
N GLN A 47 18.57 32.29 29.35
CA GLN A 47 17.64 33.40 29.56
C GLN A 47 17.54 34.28 28.31
N GLY A 48 18.67 34.56 27.64
CA GLY A 48 18.71 35.26 26.36
C GLY A 48 17.97 34.52 25.25
N LEU A 49 18.23 33.21 25.10
CA LEU A 49 17.50 32.33 24.17
C LEU A 49 16.00 32.29 24.47
N ALA A 50 15.61 32.18 25.74
CA ALA A 50 14.21 32.19 26.13
C ALA A 50 13.54 33.52 25.76
N ARG A 51 14.21 34.66 25.96
CA ARG A 51 13.67 35.96 25.56
C ARG A 51 13.46 36.03 24.05
N LEU A 52 14.42 35.56 23.25
CA LEU A 52 14.26 35.51 21.80
C LEU A 52 13.11 34.59 21.38
N LEU A 53 13.07 33.34 21.89
CA LEU A 53 12.07 32.34 21.50
C LEU A 53 10.65 32.70 21.94
N PHE A 54 10.46 33.19 23.18
CA PHE A 54 9.14 33.42 23.77
C PHE A 54 8.66 34.87 23.66
N ARG A 55 9.48 35.81 23.18
CA ARG A 55 9.08 37.21 22.95
C ARG A 55 9.14 37.57 21.47
N ASP A 56 10.33 37.56 20.89
CA ASP A 56 10.56 38.13 19.56
C ASP A 56 10.16 37.15 18.45
N TYR A 57 10.36 35.85 18.69
CA TYR A 57 10.10 34.76 17.73
C TYR A 57 8.93 33.86 18.12
N VAL A 58 8.00 34.33 18.96
CA VAL A 58 6.86 33.52 19.44
C VAL A 58 6.06 32.90 18.29
N TRP A 59 5.88 33.64 17.19
CA TRP A 59 5.18 33.13 16.00
C TRP A 59 5.94 32.03 15.28
N ALA A 60 7.25 32.18 15.10
CA ALA A 60 8.07 31.15 14.47
C ALA A 60 8.10 29.88 15.34
N PHE A 61 8.22 30.05 16.66
CA PHE A 61 8.16 28.95 17.62
C PHE A 61 6.81 28.20 17.54
N GLU A 62 5.69 28.92 17.48
CA GLU A 62 4.35 28.32 17.41
C GLU A 62 4.10 27.56 16.09
N VAL A 63 4.58 28.08 14.97
CA VAL A 63 4.46 27.38 13.68
C VAL A 63 5.27 26.07 13.71
N ILE A 64 6.47 26.09 14.30
CA ILE A 64 7.31 24.90 14.43
C ILE A 64 6.67 23.91 15.40
N SER A 65 6.10 24.36 16.52
CA SER A 65 5.43 23.47 17.48
C SER A 65 4.22 22.77 16.84
N ALA A 66 3.38 23.52 16.11
CA ALA A 66 2.26 22.98 15.35
C ALA A 66 2.72 21.99 14.26
N LEU A 67 3.80 22.32 13.55
CA LEU A 67 4.41 21.43 12.56
C LEU A 67 4.91 20.12 13.18
N LEU A 68 5.58 20.18 14.33
CA LEU A 68 6.11 19.00 15.01
C LEU A 68 4.99 18.08 15.51
N ILE A 69 3.91 18.65 16.07
CA ILE A 69 2.72 17.89 16.46
C ILE A 69 2.10 17.22 15.22
N THR A 70 1.90 17.98 14.15
CA THR A 70 1.32 17.48 12.90
C THR A 70 2.20 16.41 12.26
N ALA A 71 3.52 16.57 12.27
CA ALA A 71 4.47 15.61 11.75
C ALA A 71 4.46 14.31 12.56
N ALA A 72 4.41 14.39 13.88
CA ALA A 72 4.31 13.20 14.74
C ALA A 72 3.00 12.44 14.50
N LEU A 73 1.87 13.15 14.44
CA LEU A 73 0.57 12.54 14.11
C LEU A 73 0.59 11.94 12.69
N GLY A 74 1.11 12.68 11.72
CA GLY A 74 1.26 12.20 10.33
C GLY A 74 2.13 10.96 10.24
N ALA A 75 3.23 10.91 10.99
CA ALA A 75 4.10 9.73 11.07
C ALA A 75 3.38 8.54 11.71
N MET A 76 2.65 8.75 12.81
CA MET A 76 1.86 7.67 13.45
C MET A 76 0.81 7.11 12.49
N VAL A 77 0.09 7.98 11.77
CA VAL A 77 -0.93 7.58 10.79
C VAL A 77 -0.31 6.88 9.59
N LEU A 78 0.77 7.40 9.02
CA LEU A 78 1.43 6.79 7.84
C LEU A 78 2.11 5.46 8.18
N ALA A 79 2.71 5.36 9.36
CA ALA A 79 3.29 4.11 9.85
C ALA A 79 2.22 3.10 10.31
N HIS A 80 0.98 3.54 10.51
CA HIS A 80 -0.14 2.69 10.83
C HIS A 80 -0.64 1.96 9.58
N THR A 81 0.08 0.92 9.18
CA THR A 81 -0.49 -0.12 8.33
C THR A 81 -1.22 -1.13 9.20
N GLU A 82 -2.54 -1.23 9.03
CA GLU A 82 -3.27 -2.41 9.49
C GLU A 82 -2.69 -3.63 8.77
N LYS A 83 -1.86 -4.38 9.47
CA LYS A 83 -1.40 -5.68 8.97
C LYS A 83 -2.64 -6.58 8.94
N SER A 84 -3.23 -6.77 7.76
CA SER A 84 -4.29 -7.75 7.58
C SER A 84 -3.86 -9.07 8.24
N PRO A 85 -4.60 -9.57 9.25
CA PRO A 85 -4.30 -10.85 9.89
C PRO A 85 -4.26 -12.00 8.86
N GLU A 86 -5.01 -11.85 7.76
CA GLU A 86 -5.10 -12.82 6.66
C GLU A 86 -3.84 -12.88 5.80
N ALA A 87 -3.05 -11.80 5.76
CA ALA A 87 -1.79 -11.74 5.02
C ALA A 87 -0.69 -12.61 5.63
N ARG A 88 -0.83 -13.04 6.89
CA ARG A 88 0.15 -13.89 7.61
C ARG A 88 -0.32 -15.31 7.88
N LEU A 89 -1.52 -15.70 7.44
CA LEU A 89 -1.97 -17.07 7.62
C LEU A 89 -1.10 -17.99 6.77
N SER A 90 -0.45 -18.96 7.42
CA SER A 90 0.29 -19.99 6.69
C SER A 90 -0.67 -20.74 5.76
N GLN A 91 -0.13 -21.34 4.70
CA GLN A 91 -0.92 -22.14 3.77
C GLN A 91 -1.76 -23.22 4.48
N ARG A 92 -1.23 -23.81 5.57
CA ARG A 92 -1.94 -24.76 6.43
C ARG A 92 -3.16 -24.15 7.12
N VAL A 93 -3.03 -22.93 7.64
CA VAL A 93 -4.16 -22.26 8.31
C VAL A 93 -5.22 -21.87 7.29
N ARG A 94 -4.81 -21.41 6.09
CA ARG A 94 -5.74 -21.14 4.98
C ARG A 94 -6.46 -22.40 4.50
N SER A 95 -5.78 -23.54 4.40
CA SER A 95 -6.44 -24.79 4.00
C SER A 95 -7.43 -25.26 5.06
N MET A 96 -7.05 -25.26 6.35
CA MET A 96 -7.98 -25.62 7.43
C MET A 96 -9.20 -24.69 7.48
N ALA A 97 -9.02 -23.39 7.24
CA ALA A 97 -10.12 -22.43 7.22
C ALA A 97 -11.15 -22.75 6.11
N ARG A 98 -10.70 -23.19 4.93
CA ARG A 98 -11.59 -23.62 3.83
C ARG A 98 -12.49 -24.80 4.22
N PHE A 99 -11.97 -25.75 5.00
CA PHE A 99 -12.75 -26.92 5.45
C PHE A 99 -13.59 -26.67 6.71
N ARG A 100 -13.27 -25.61 7.47
CA ARG A 100 -14.02 -25.20 8.68
C ARG A 100 -15.02 -24.07 8.41
N GLY A 101 -15.17 -23.66 7.16
CA GLY A 101 -16.13 -22.65 6.74
C GLY A 101 -17.59 -23.13 6.83
N ALA A 102 -18.52 -22.29 6.38
CA ALA A 102 -19.96 -22.56 6.47
C ALA A 102 -20.41 -23.79 5.67
N SER A 103 -19.69 -24.20 4.63
CA SER A 103 -20.01 -25.39 3.85
C SER A 103 -18.77 -26.09 3.30
N ILE A 104 -18.83 -27.43 3.26
CA ILE A 104 -17.79 -28.26 2.63
C ILE A 104 -17.72 -28.01 1.12
N GLY A 105 -18.83 -27.61 0.49
CA GLY A 105 -18.90 -27.29 -0.93
C GLY A 105 -17.96 -26.15 -1.36
N THR A 106 -17.60 -25.25 -0.45
CA THR A 106 -16.66 -24.14 -0.73
C THR A 106 -15.19 -24.51 -0.50
N ALA A 107 -14.88 -25.72 -0.02
CA ALA A 107 -13.53 -26.10 0.34
C ALA A 107 -12.56 -26.16 -0.86
N ALA A 108 -13.08 -26.54 -2.03
CA ALA A 108 -12.34 -26.61 -3.29
C ALA A 108 -12.26 -25.27 -4.05
N GLY A 109 -12.84 -24.19 -3.50
CA GLY A 109 -13.09 -22.94 -4.22
C GLY A 109 -14.42 -22.98 -4.98
N LEU A 110 -14.93 -21.79 -5.31
CA LEU A 110 -16.13 -21.66 -6.14
C LEU A 110 -15.82 -22.09 -7.59
N PRO A 111 -16.82 -22.56 -8.35
CA PRO A 111 -16.65 -22.87 -9.76
C PRO A 111 -16.12 -21.65 -10.53
N GLY A 112 -15.28 -21.89 -11.55
CA GLY A 112 -14.83 -20.83 -12.46
C GLY A 112 -15.95 -20.36 -13.39
N SER A 113 -15.70 -19.27 -14.11
CA SER A 113 -16.62 -18.71 -15.11
C SER A 113 -16.89 -19.67 -16.28
N GLY A 114 -17.93 -19.35 -17.06
CA GLY A 114 -18.37 -20.17 -18.18
C GLY A 114 -17.38 -20.17 -19.35
N VAL A 115 -17.17 -21.36 -19.93
CA VAL A 115 -16.37 -21.54 -21.15
C VAL A 115 -17.32 -21.93 -22.29
N PHE A 116 -17.51 -21.01 -23.23
CA PHE A 116 -18.32 -21.20 -24.43
C PHE A 116 -17.41 -21.24 -25.66
N ALA A 117 -17.91 -21.81 -26.77
CA ALA A 117 -17.14 -21.99 -28.00
C ALA A 117 -16.50 -20.70 -28.55
N ARG A 118 -17.13 -19.54 -28.30
CA ARG A 118 -16.68 -18.23 -28.78
C ARG A 118 -16.32 -17.26 -27.67
N HIS A 119 -16.44 -17.67 -26.41
CA HIS A 119 -16.33 -16.74 -25.29
C HIS A 119 -15.93 -17.45 -23.99
N ASN A 120 -14.88 -16.96 -23.35
CA ASN A 120 -14.38 -17.47 -22.08
C ASN A 120 -13.82 -16.28 -21.29
N ALA A 121 -14.72 -15.59 -20.60
CA ALA A 121 -14.40 -14.42 -19.79
C ALA A 121 -15.11 -14.50 -18.44
N VAL A 122 -14.64 -13.68 -17.49
CA VAL A 122 -15.06 -13.72 -16.08
C VAL A 122 -16.46 -13.14 -15.84
N ASP A 123 -17.01 -12.44 -16.83
CA ASP A 123 -18.33 -11.82 -16.85
C ASP A 123 -19.43 -12.75 -17.39
N VAL A 124 -19.09 -13.98 -17.79
CA VAL A 124 -20.09 -14.93 -18.29
C VAL A 124 -20.21 -16.13 -17.35
N PRO A 125 -21.40 -16.42 -16.82
CA PRO A 125 -21.57 -17.50 -15.86
C PRO A 125 -21.46 -18.88 -16.52
N ALA A 126 -20.94 -19.84 -15.77
CA ALA A 126 -20.98 -21.25 -16.12
C ALA A 126 -22.43 -21.77 -16.10
N LEU A 127 -22.73 -22.74 -16.96
CA LEU A 127 -24.03 -23.38 -16.99
C LEU A 127 -24.08 -24.57 -16.03
N LEU A 128 -25.19 -24.68 -15.31
CA LEU A 128 -25.56 -25.86 -14.54
C LEU A 128 -25.96 -27.01 -15.48
N PRO A 129 -26.05 -28.26 -14.98
CA PRO A 129 -26.51 -29.40 -15.77
C PRO A 129 -27.91 -29.23 -16.38
N ASP A 130 -28.73 -28.34 -15.82
CA ASP A 130 -30.06 -27.98 -16.34
C ASP A 130 -30.04 -26.84 -17.38
N GLY A 131 -28.85 -26.32 -17.72
CA GLY A 131 -28.65 -25.23 -18.67
C GLY A 131 -28.85 -23.83 -18.12
N LYS A 132 -29.14 -23.65 -16.82
CA LYS A 132 -29.26 -22.32 -16.21
C LYS A 132 -27.89 -21.73 -15.83
N PRO A 133 -27.74 -20.39 -15.83
CA PRO A 133 -26.50 -19.76 -15.36
C PRO A 133 -26.29 -20.00 -13.85
N SER A 134 -25.05 -20.25 -13.46
CA SER A 134 -24.64 -20.45 -12.06
C SER A 134 -24.15 -19.14 -11.45
N ASP A 135 -24.86 -18.62 -10.45
CA ASP A 135 -24.48 -17.39 -9.74
C ASP A 135 -23.13 -17.53 -8.99
N LEU A 136 -22.75 -18.77 -8.64
CA LEU A 136 -21.50 -19.06 -7.93
C LEU A 136 -20.26 -18.95 -8.83
N SER A 137 -20.44 -18.92 -10.15
CA SER A 137 -19.34 -18.90 -11.14
C SER A 137 -18.83 -17.51 -11.50
N ILE A 138 -19.49 -16.46 -11.00
CA ILE A 138 -19.19 -15.07 -11.29
C ILE A 138 -18.87 -14.29 -10.01
N SER A 139 -18.08 -13.23 -10.15
CA SER A 139 -17.81 -12.33 -9.02
C SER A 139 -19.07 -11.56 -8.63
N THR A 140 -19.34 -11.46 -7.32
CA THR A 140 -20.43 -10.63 -6.78
C THR A 140 -20.31 -9.17 -7.19
N VAL A 141 -19.07 -8.66 -7.35
CA VAL A 141 -18.82 -7.29 -7.81
C VAL A 141 -19.27 -7.08 -9.25
N LEU A 142 -19.06 -8.06 -10.14
CA LEU A 142 -19.50 -8.00 -11.53
C LEU A 142 -21.03 -8.08 -11.62
N SER A 143 -21.63 -8.99 -10.84
CA SER A 143 -23.09 -9.13 -10.74
C SER A 143 -23.75 -7.83 -10.26
N GLN A 144 -23.21 -7.20 -9.21
CA GLN A 144 -23.74 -5.94 -8.67
C GLN A 144 -23.54 -4.75 -9.61
N ARG A 145 -22.48 -4.75 -10.42
CA ARG A 145 -22.24 -3.68 -11.41
C ARG A 145 -23.18 -3.78 -12.62
N GLY A 146 -23.76 -4.96 -12.86
CA GLY A 146 -24.58 -5.22 -14.05
C GLY A 146 -23.76 -5.56 -15.30
N ASP A 147 -22.48 -5.92 -15.12
CA ASP A 147 -21.56 -6.21 -16.22
C ASP A 147 -21.55 -7.70 -16.61
N VAL A 148 -22.53 -8.47 -16.14
CA VAL A 148 -22.65 -9.91 -16.45
C VAL A 148 -23.36 -10.08 -17.78
N GLN A 149 -22.75 -10.81 -18.71
CA GLN A 149 -23.35 -11.09 -20.02
C GLN A 149 -24.41 -12.19 -19.93
N GLU A 150 -25.39 -12.14 -20.81
CA GLU A 150 -26.38 -13.21 -20.96
C GLU A 150 -25.78 -14.42 -21.68
N THR A 151 -26.03 -15.62 -21.14
CA THR A 151 -25.53 -16.88 -21.71
C THR A 151 -26.24 -17.28 -23.01
N LYS A 152 -27.48 -16.82 -23.24
CA LYS A 152 -28.28 -17.14 -24.43
C LYS A 152 -27.61 -16.72 -25.74
N SER A 153 -26.86 -15.61 -25.73
CA SER A 153 -26.10 -15.11 -26.87
C SER A 153 -25.04 -16.09 -27.38
N TYR A 154 -24.65 -17.06 -26.54
CA TYR A 154 -23.64 -18.07 -26.85
C TYR A 154 -24.22 -19.49 -26.96
N ALA A 155 -25.53 -19.65 -26.73
CA ALA A 155 -26.23 -20.91 -26.92
C ALA A 155 -26.48 -21.16 -28.41
N LEU A 156 -26.49 -22.43 -28.82
CA LEU A 156 -26.70 -22.83 -30.23
C LEU A 156 -27.99 -22.26 -30.84
N GLU A 157 -29.03 -22.10 -30.02
CA GLU A 157 -30.34 -21.56 -30.43
C GLU A 157 -30.32 -20.06 -30.73
N GLY A 158 -29.41 -19.31 -30.10
CA GLY A 158 -29.23 -17.88 -30.34
C GLY A 158 -28.32 -17.55 -31.53
N LEU A 159 -27.78 -18.57 -32.20
CA LEU A 159 -26.91 -18.38 -33.35
C LEU A 159 -27.73 -18.03 -34.61
N PRO A 160 -27.24 -17.12 -35.47
CA PRO A 160 -27.82 -16.95 -36.79
C PRO A 160 -27.75 -18.30 -37.51
N LYS A 161 -28.91 -18.78 -37.98
CA LYS A 161 -28.95 -19.98 -38.81
C LYS A 161 -28.12 -19.69 -40.06
N ILE A 162 -27.17 -20.56 -40.34
CA ILE A 162 -26.46 -20.52 -41.61
C ILE A 162 -27.49 -20.99 -42.62
N ASP A 163 -27.91 -20.10 -43.52
CA ASP A 163 -28.75 -20.49 -44.64
C ASP A 163 -27.97 -21.55 -45.44
N GLU A 164 -28.55 -22.74 -45.61
CA GLU A 164 -28.02 -23.76 -46.52
C GLU A 164 -28.20 -23.28 -47.97
N GLU A 165 -27.46 -22.26 -48.38
CA GLU A 165 -27.33 -21.84 -49.77
C GLU A 165 -25.86 -21.93 -50.20
N ASP A 166 -25.48 -23.13 -50.64
CA ASP A 166 -24.82 -23.35 -51.94
C ASP A 166 -24.41 -24.83 -52.03
N SER A 167 -25.40 -25.71 -52.19
CA SER A 167 -25.18 -26.99 -52.84
C SER A 167 -25.56 -26.81 -54.31
N LYS A 168 -24.54 -26.58 -55.14
CA LYS A 168 -24.57 -26.83 -56.59
C LYS A 168 -23.63 -27.99 -56.90
#